data_AF-A0A1U9VEJ8-F1
#
_entry.id   AF-A0A1U9VEJ8-F1
#
_cell.length_a   1.000
_cell.length_b   1.000
_cell.length_c   1.000
_cell.angle_alpha   90.00
_cell.angle_beta   90.00
_cell.angle_gamma   90.00
#
_symmetry.space_group_name_H-M   'P 1'
#
loop_
_entity.id
_entity.type
_entity.pdbx_description
1 polymer ?
#
loop_
_entity_poly.entity_id
_entity_poly.type
_entity_poly.pdbx_seq_one_letter_code
_entity_poly.pdbx_strand_id
1 'polypeptide(L)'
;MTQHYIGTKQITAWPEEKGGQLGYAVKYQDGYTSWCPKATFEAAYLAQGQDDTRIQEQMVDDFIVSHDSLRMGNHTVVLVRLRNGFSLIEESACVDPANYDHRVGERLALQKAKKQVWNLLGFLLATARNGVQRG
;
A
#
# COMPACT_ATOMS: atom_id res chain seq x y z
N MET A 1 -13.20 28.85 -10.21
CA MET A 1 -13.88 27.90 -9.31
C MET A 1 -12.81 27.03 -8.67
N THR A 2 -12.89 26.77 -7.37
CA THR A 2 -11.92 25.89 -6.67
C THR A 2 -12.30 24.44 -6.89
N GLN A 3 -11.31 23.57 -7.15
CA GLN A 3 -11.51 22.13 -7.28
C GLN A 3 -10.40 21.36 -6.57
N HIS A 4 -10.69 20.12 -6.18
CA HIS A 4 -9.73 19.22 -5.55
C HIS A 4 -9.03 18.35 -6.60
N TYR A 5 -7.75 18.04 -6.37
CA TYR A 5 -6.93 17.17 -7.21
C TYR A 5 -6.30 16.09 -6.33
N ILE A 6 -6.20 14.87 -6.87
CA ILE A 6 -5.50 13.75 -6.24
C ILE A 6 -4.32 13.34 -7.13
N GLY A 7 -3.20 13.02 -6.52
CA GLY A 7 -2.00 12.55 -7.21
C GLY A 7 -0.99 11.98 -6.23
N THR A 8 0.04 11.35 -6.78
CA THR A 8 1.20 10.86 -6.03
C THR A 8 2.47 11.20 -6.81
N LYS A 9 3.61 11.27 -6.11
CA LYS A 9 4.91 11.59 -6.70
C LYS A 9 5.95 10.62 -6.14
N GLN A 10 6.81 10.11 -7.02
CA GLN A 10 8.02 9.44 -6.58
C GLN A 10 9.08 10.50 -6.27
N ILE A 11 9.72 10.39 -5.10
CA ILE A 11 10.69 11.37 -4.61
C ILE A 11 11.91 10.67 -4.02
N THR A 12 13.01 11.42 -3.89
CA THR A 12 14.13 11.04 -3.04
C THR A 12 14.12 11.95 -1.82
N ALA A 13 14.36 11.40 -0.63
CA ALA A 13 14.43 12.20 0.59
C ALA A 13 15.50 11.70 1.55
N TRP A 14 16.03 12.62 2.35
CA TRP A 14 16.99 12.32 3.42
C TRP A 14 16.63 13.14 4.67
N PRO A 15 16.92 12.61 5.87
CA PRO A 15 16.69 13.36 7.11
C PRO A 15 17.43 14.70 7.07
N GLU A 16 16.73 15.77 7.42
CA GLU A 16 17.28 17.13 7.50
C GLU A 16 16.60 17.91 8.61
N GLU A 17 17.40 18.57 9.46
CA GLU A 17 16.90 19.51 10.45
C GLU A 17 16.89 20.92 9.88
N LYS A 18 15.79 21.65 10.07
CA LYS A 18 15.66 23.04 9.63
C LYS A 18 15.07 23.89 10.75
N GLY A 19 15.86 24.86 11.23
CA GLY A 19 15.43 25.77 12.29
C GLY A 19 15.04 25.07 13.60
N GLY A 20 15.76 23.99 13.99
CA GLY A 20 15.47 23.22 15.20
C GLY A 20 14.35 22.18 15.06
N GLN A 21 13.78 22.01 13.86
CA GLN A 21 12.72 21.03 13.61
C GLN A 21 13.25 19.86 12.78
N LEU A 22 12.96 18.64 13.25
CA LEU A 22 13.25 17.41 12.50
C LEU A 22 12.32 17.28 11.30
N GLY A 23 12.91 16.92 10.16
CA GLY A 23 12.17 16.68 8.94
C GLY A 23 12.99 15.96 7.89
N TYR A 24 12.58 16.13 6.65
CA TYR A 24 13.21 15.55 5.49
C TYR A 24 13.38 16.62 4.42
N ALA A 25 14.58 16.69 3.84
CA ALA A 25 14.74 17.30 2.54
C ALA A 25 14.16 16.34 1.50
N VAL A 26 13.35 16.88 0.59
CA VAL A 26 12.64 16.14 -0.46
C VAL A 26 13.05 16.69 -1.81
N LYS A 27 13.67 15.85 -2.62
CA LYS A 27 14.07 16.14 -3.99
C LYS A 27 13.10 15.51 -4.99
N TYR A 28 12.59 16.34 -5.90
CA TYR A 28 11.70 15.94 -6.98
C TYR A 28 12.49 15.62 -8.26
N GLN A 29 11.83 15.00 -9.23
CA GLN A 29 12.45 14.58 -10.51
C GLN A 29 12.99 15.76 -11.33
N ASP A 30 12.38 16.94 -11.23
CA ASP A 30 12.83 18.18 -11.88
C ASP A 30 14.05 18.82 -11.19
N GLY A 31 14.54 18.20 -10.10
CA GLY A 31 15.65 18.71 -9.30
C GLY A 31 15.25 19.73 -8.24
N TYR A 32 13.99 20.17 -8.21
CA TYR A 32 13.49 21.03 -7.14
C TYR A 32 13.65 20.32 -5.79
N THR A 33 14.06 21.05 -4.77
CA THR A 33 14.22 20.53 -3.40
C THR A 33 13.38 21.37 -2.45
N SER A 34 12.65 20.69 -1.58
CA SER A 34 11.86 21.28 -0.51
C SER A 34 12.21 20.62 0.83
N TRP A 35 11.73 21.19 1.93
CA TRP A 35 11.82 20.58 3.25
C TRP A 35 10.41 20.27 3.75
N CYS A 36 10.23 19.08 4.34
CA CYS A 36 8.96 18.61 4.88
C CYS A 36 9.13 18.22 6.36
N PRO A 37 8.25 18.66 7.28
CA PRO A 37 8.27 18.21 8.66
C PRO A 37 8.17 16.69 8.79
N LYS A 38 8.84 16.10 9.78
CA LYS A 38 8.93 14.65 9.96
C LYS A 38 7.57 13.95 9.92
N ALA A 39 6.63 14.37 10.77
CA ALA A 39 5.31 13.73 10.87
C ALA A 39 4.51 13.83 9.56
N THR A 40 4.59 14.98 8.87
CA THR A 40 3.93 15.18 7.57
C THR A 40 4.53 14.26 6.51
N PHE A 41 5.85 14.10 6.50
CA PHE A 41 6.54 13.21 5.57
C PHE A 41 6.19 11.74 5.83
N GLU A 42 6.34 11.26 7.06
CA GLU A 42 6.10 9.86 7.43
C GLU A 42 4.64 9.44 7.24
N ALA A 43 3.68 10.37 7.32
CA ALA A 43 2.27 10.11 7.04
C ALA A 43 1.95 10.04 5.54
N ALA A 44 2.69 10.78 4.70
CA ALA A 44 2.38 10.94 3.27
C ALA A 44 3.17 9.99 2.36
N TYR A 45 4.35 9.54 2.78
CA TYR A 45 5.28 8.80 1.93
C TYR A 45 5.49 7.36 2.40
N LEU A 46 5.37 6.42 1.47
CA LEU A 46 5.76 5.03 1.65
C LEU A 46 7.22 4.84 1.23
N ALA A 47 8.05 4.29 2.10
CA ALA A 47 9.43 3.96 1.77
C ALA A 47 9.48 2.80 0.76
N GLN A 48 10.07 3.05 -0.42
CA GLN A 48 10.20 2.06 -1.49
C GLN A 48 11.52 1.28 -1.44
N GLY A 49 12.51 1.76 -0.68
CA GLY A 49 13.86 1.21 -0.65
C GLY A 49 14.78 1.84 -1.72
N GLN A 50 15.89 1.17 -2.02
CA GLN A 50 16.93 1.70 -2.91
C GLN A 50 16.65 1.49 -4.40
N ASP A 51 15.80 0.53 -4.75
CA ASP A 51 15.38 0.27 -6.13
C ASP A 51 14.05 0.99 -6.40
N ASP A 52 14.12 2.08 -7.15
CA ASP A 52 12.98 2.94 -7.45
C ASP A 52 12.03 2.37 -8.53
N THR A 53 12.34 1.22 -9.13
CA THR A 53 11.61 0.71 -10.29
C THR A 53 10.54 -0.32 -9.95
N ARG A 54 10.52 -0.83 -8.70
CA ARG A 54 9.62 -1.92 -8.30
C ARG A 54 9.11 -1.78 -6.87
N ILE A 55 8.00 -2.49 -6.62
CA ILE A 55 7.51 -2.80 -5.28
C ILE A 55 8.22 -4.05 -4.77
N GLN A 56 8.59 -4.05 -3.49
CA GLN A 56 9.21 -5.20 -2.82
C GLN A 56 8.16 -5.99 -2.05
N GLU A 57 8.40 -7.29 -1.86
CA GLU A 57 7.48 -8.16 -1.12
C GLU A 57 7.25 -7.70 0.30
N GLN A 58 8.30 -7.28 1.00
CA GLN A 58 8.19 -6.73 2.35
C GLN A 58 7.26 -5.51 2.40
N MET A 59 7.23 -4.68 1.34
CA MET A 59 6.31 -3.54 1.30
C MET A 59 4.86 -3.99 1.26
N VAL A 60 4.54 -5.06 0.54
CA VAL A 60 3.19 -5.62 0.46
C VAL A 60 2.78 -6.21 1.80
N ASP A 61 3.68 -6.98 2.42
CA ASP A 61 3.44 -7.61 3.70
C ASP A 61 3.25 -6.57 4.81
N ASP A 62 4.11 -5.55 4.87
CA ASP A 62 3.99 -4.46 5.83
C ASP A 62 2.75 -3.60 5.59
N PHE A 63 2.25 -3.53 4.35
CA PHE A 63 1.06 -2.75 4.04
C PHE A 63 -0.22 -3.37 4.61
N ILE A 64 -0.21 -4.68 4.86
CA ILE A 64 -1.30 -5.41 5.51
C ILE A 64 -1.11 -5.34 7.02
N VAL A 65 -2.02 -4.65 7.72
CA VAL A 65 -1.90 -4.42 9.17
C VAL A 65 -2.57 -5.52 9.97
N SER A 66 -3.72 -5.99 9.50
CA SER A 66 -4.51 -7.02 10.18
C SER A 66 -5.51 -7.65 9.24
N HIS A 67 -6.10 -8.77 9.66
CA HIS A 67 -7.24 -9.37 9.00
C HIS A 67 -8.17 -10.02 10.03
N ASP A 68 -9.45 -10.13 9.66
CA ASP A 68 -10.42 -10.99 10.33
C ASP A 68 -10.94 -12.01 9.33
N SER A 69 -11.28 -13.20 9.79
CA SER A 69 -11.83 -14.27 8.96
C SER A 69 -13.14 -14.80 9.52
N LEU A 70 -14.04 -15.20 8.61
CA LEU A 70 -15.35 -15.74 8.94
C LEU A 70 -15.70 -16.89 8.00
N ARG A 71 -16.30 -17.94 8.55
CA ARG A 71 -16.93 -19.00 7.77
C ARG A 71 -18.32 -18.56 7.30
N MET A 72 -18.58 -18.68 6.00
CA MET A 72 -19.91 -18.48 5.40
C MET A 72 -20.28 -19.71 4.57
N GLY A 73 -20.98 -20.67 5.20
CA GLY A 73 -21.29 -21.95 4.56
C GLY A 73 -20.02 -22.78 4.29
N ASN A 74 -19.73 -23.05 3.02
CA ASN A 74 -18.49 -23.69 2.54
C ASN A 74 -17.40 -22.66 2.14
N HIS A 75 -17.61 -21.38 2.40
CA HIS A 75 -16.64 -20.32 2.15
C HIS A 75 -15.89 -19.90 3.41
N THR A 76 -14.65 -19.46 3.25
CA THR A 76 -13.94 -18.62 4.22
C THR A 76 -13.78 -17.23 3.59
N VAL A 77 -14.32 -16.21 4.25
CA VAL A 77 -14.21 -14.81 3.86
C VAL A 77 -13.24 -14.12 4.79
N VAL A 78 -12.33 -13.32 4.25
CA VAL A 78 -11.29 -12.60 4.99
C VAL A 78 -11.39 -11.11 4.68
N LEU A 79 -11.57 -10.31 5.73
CA LEU A 79 -11.48 -8.85 5.69
C LEU A 79 -10.05 -8.44 6.04
N VAL A 80 -9.32 -7.86 5.10
CA VAL A 80 -7.95 -7.38 5.28
C VAL A 80 -7.92 -5.86 5.43
N ARG A 81 -7.21 -5.36 6.43
CA ARG A 81 -7.04 -3.91 6.68
C ARG A 81 -5.64 -3.46 6.30
N LEU A 82 -5.56 -2.38 5.53
CA LEU A 82 -4.32 -1.81 5.03
C LEU A 82 -3.87 -0.60 5.84
N ARG A 83 -2.57 -0.27 5.77
CA ARG A 83 -1.94 0.84 6.52
C ARG A 83 -2.58 2.21 6.32
N ASN A 84 -3.21 2.44 5.17
CA ASN A 84 -3.87 3.70 4.82
C ASN A 84 -5.37 3.74 5.21
N GLY A 85 -5.86 2.75 5.96
CA GLY A 85 -7.27 2.64 6.34
C GLY A 85 -8.19 2.06 5.26
N PHE A 86 -7.66 1.72 4.07
CA PHE A 86 -8.41 0.96 3.07
C PHE A 86 -8.57 -0.50 3.52
N SER A 87 -9.60 -1.17 3.02
CA SER A 87 -9.84 -2.58 3.33
C SER A 87 -10.20 -3.38 2.08
N LEU A 88 -9.85 -4.65 2.10
CA LEU A 88 -10.11 -5.62 1.04
C LEU A 88 -10.91 -6.78 1.63
N ILE A 89 -11.81 -7.35 0.84
CA ILE A 89 -12.49 -8.59 1.17
C ILE A 89 -12.07 -9.61 0.11
N GLU A 90 -11.58 -10.75 0.57
CA GLU A 90 -11.19 -11.87 -0.27
C GLU A 90 -11.77 -13.15 0.30
N GLU A 91 -11.98 -14.14 -0.56
CA GLU A 91 -12.64 -15.38 -0.17
C GLU A 91 -11.95 -16.62 -0.73
N SER A 92 -12.26 -17.75 -0.11
CA SER A 92 -12.01 -19.08 -0.66
C SER A 92 -13.23 -19.95 -0.42
N ALA A 93 -13.37 -21.02 -1.20
CA ALA A 93 -14.48 -21.96 -1.11
C ALA A 93 -13.99 -23.39 -1.28
N CYS A 94 -14.57 -24.33 -0.53
CA CYS A 94 -14.40 -25.76 -0.77
C CYS A 94 -15.65 -26.34 -1.44
N VAL A 95 -15.48 -27.37 -2.27
CA VAL A 95 -16.61 -28.00 -3.00
C VAL A 95 -17.47 -28.84 -2.06
N ASP A 96 -16.83 -29.65 -1.21
CA ASP A 96 -17.50 -30.47 -0.21
C ASP A 96 -17.40 -29.79 1.18
N PRO A 97 -18.53 -29.40 1.80
CA PRO A 97 -18.55 -28.84 3.14
C PRO A 97 -17.97 -29.76 4.22
N ALA A 98 -17.97 -31.09 4.01
CA ALA A 98 -17.38 -32.05 4.95
C ALA A 98 -15.85 -31.93 5.01
N ASN A 99 -15.21 -31.45 3.93
CA ASN A 99 -13.77 -31.24 3.83
C ASN A 99 -13.37 -29.78 4.15
N TYR A 100 -14.26 -29.01 4.78
CA TYR A 100 -13.98 -27.62 5.12
C TYR A 100 -12.88 -27.50 6.16
N ASP A 101 -11.81 -26.77 5.81
CA ASP A 101 -10.75 -26.36 6.73
C ASP A 101 -10.62 -24.84 6.70
N HIS A 102 -10.95 -24.21 7.83
CA HIS A 102 -10.94 -22.76 7.98
C HIS A 102 -9.54 -22.16 7.76
N ARG A 103 -8.49 -22.82 8.28
CA ARG A 103 -7.11 -22.34 8.20
C ARG A 103 -6.59 -22.40 6.77
N VAL A 104 -6.95 -23.46 6.04
CA VAL A 104 -6.62 -23.56 4.61
C VAL A 104 -7.33 -22.47 3.83
N GLY A 105 -8.63 -22.28 4.08
CA GLY A 105 -9.41 -21.25 3.40
C GLY A 105 -8.92 -19.83 3.68
N GLU A 106 -8.60 -19.52 4.95
CA GLU A 106 -8.03 -18.24 5.37
C GLU A 106 -6.70 -17.98 4.67
N ARG A 107 -5.79 -18.96 4.67
CA ARG A 107 -4.50 -18.85 3.98
C ARG A 107 -4.65 -18.56 2.49
N LEU A 108 -5.59 -19.24 1.81
CA LEU A 108 -5.83 -19.02 0.38
C LEU A 108 -6.42 -17.63 0.09
N ALA A 109 -7.38 -17.19 0.90
CA ALA A 109 -7.94 -15.84 0.78
C ALA A 109 -6.89 -14.76 1.06
N LEU A 110 -6.02 -14.94 2.06
CA LEU A 110 -4.91 -14.03 2.34
C LEU A 110 -3.89 -13.97 1.19
N GLN A 111 -3.63 -15.09 0.50
CA GLN A 111 -2.78 -15.09 -0.69
C GLN A 111 -3.38 -14.25 -1.82
N LYS A 112 -4.70 -14.31 -2.04
CA LYS A 112 -5.39 -13.43 -2.98
C LYS A 112 -5.27 -11.97 -2.56
N ALA A 113 -5.48 -11.67 -1.29
CA ALA A 113 -5.36 -10.31 -0.76
C ALA A 113 -3.94 -9.75 -0.96
N LYS A 114 -2.90 -10.53 -0.67
CA LYS A 114 -1.50 -10.14 -0.94
C LYS A 114 -1.28 -9.80 -2.41
N LYS A 115 -1.80 -10.61 -3.33
CA LYS A 115 -1.72 -10.33 -4.78
C LYS A 115 -2.46 -9.04 -5.15
N GLN A 116 -3.61 -8.77 -4.54
CA GLN A 116 -4.36 -7.55 -4.78
C GLN A 116 -3.62 -6.31 -4.24
N VAL A 117 -3.08 -6.37 -3.02
CA VAL A 117 -2.24 -5.31 -2.45
C VAL A 117 -1.03 -5.04 -3.34
N TRP A 118 -0.37 -6.09 -3.85
CA TRP A 118 0.73 -5.95 -4.80
C TRP A 118 0.32 -5.15 -6.04
N ASN A 119 -0.83 -5.47 -6.63
CA ASN A 119 -1.35 -4.74 -7.79
C ASN A 119 -1.66 -3.28 -7.45
N LEU A 120 -2.22 -2.99 -6.27
CA LEU A 120 -2.53 -1.64 -5.82
C LEU A 120 -1.25 -0.81 -5.61
N LEU A 121 -0.24 -1.38 -4.96
CA LEU A 121 1.06 -0.71 -4.79
C LEU A 121 1.77 -0.52 -6.15
N GLY A 122 1.64 -1.48 -7.07
CA GLY A 122 2.13 -1.35 -8.43
C GLY A 122 1.45 -0.22 -9.20
N PHE A 123 0.12 -0.09 -9.09
CA PHE A 123 -0.63 1.03 -9.65
C PHE A 123 -0.20 2.37 -9.04
N LEU A 124 -0.01 2.43 -7.72
CA LEU A 124 0.49 3.62 -7.02
C LEU A 124 1.86 4.04 -7.57
N LEU A 125 2.79 3.10 -7.70
CA LEU A 125 4.12 3.35 -8.25
C LEU A 125 4.07 3.82 -9.71
N ALA A 126 3.27 3.16 -10.55
CA ALA A 126 3.09 3.56 -11.94
C ALA A 126 2.54 4.98 -12.04
N THR A 127 1.56 5.33 -11.20
CA THR A 127 1.00 6.67 -11.13
C THR A 127 2.04 7.69 -10.67
N ALA A 128 2.86 7.33 -9.68
CA ALA A 128 3.91 8.20 -9.13
C ALA A 128 5.05 8.47 -10.11
N ARG A 129 5.35 7.51 -11.00
CA ARG A 129 6.41 7.61 -12.02
C ARG A 129 5.94 8.24 -13.31
N ASN A 130 4.78 7.83 -13.79
CA ASN A 130 4.30 8.15 -15.14
C ASN A 130 3.24 9.26 -15.13
N GLY A 131 2.74 9.64 -13.95
CA GLY A 131 1.59 10.53 -13.82
C GLY A 131 0.27 9.87 -14.20
N VAL A 132 -0.77 10.70 -14.36
CA VAL A 132 -2.15 10.30 -14.74
C VAL A 132 -2.56 10.86 -16.11
N GLN A 133 -1.60 11.28 -16.93
CA GLN A 133 -1.90 11.93 -18.20
C GLN A 133 -2.57 10.94 -19.15
N ARG A 134 -3.59 11.41 -19.88
CA ARG A 134 -4.07 10.73 -21.08
C ARG A 134 -2.95 10.85 -22.13
N GLY A 135 -2.52 9.72 -22.68
CA GLY A 135 -1.61 9.72 -23.83
C GLY A 135 -2.17 10.48 -25.01
#